data_AF-A0A9P0HB58-F1
#
_entry.id   AF-A0A9P0HB58-F1
#
_cell.length_a   1.000
_cell.length_b   1.000
_cell.length_c   1.000
_cell.angle_alpha   90.00
_cell.angle_beta   90.00
_cell.angle_gamma   90.00
#
_symmetry.space_group_name_H-M   'P 1'
#
loop_
_entity.id
_entity.type
_entity.pdbx_description
1 polymer ?
#
loop_
_entity_poly.entity_id
_entity_poly.type
_entity_poly.pdbx_seq_one_letter_code
_entity_poly.pdbx_strand_id
1 'polypeptide(L)'
;MWSLLATSAVILTSVLSQETIPPYVKHCKGSDPHLIDCLISALHHIRPFLAKGIPEIQMPTVEPFRMDDLSLALTSGPNGYKITLKEMDIYGSSNFTVTKLKLAQNGAPFEAKIRIPKMSINARYTSSGVLIILPASGNGTFNAHLGDILATVKGQMREINKDDKKYLHVDKLDVDLTIKDVRMAVKRIFNNNRILTEATNLFLRENGQEVLRVMMPQLKQKLAAVFKRVANQLLSNVATEVFYTEN
;
A
#
# COMPACT_ATOMS: atom_id res chain seq x y z
N MET A 1 -12.40 34.03 -73.66
CA MET A 1 -12.36 32.75 -72.91
C MET A 1 -11.52 32.97 -71.66
N TRP A 2 -12.17 33.27 -70.54
CA TRP A 2 -11.54 33.36 -69.21
C TRP A 2 -11.99 32.15 -68.40
N SER A 3 -11.04 31.40 -67.85
CA SER A 3 -11.31 30.30 -66.92
C SER A 3 -10.76 30.71 -65.56
N LEU A 4 -11.65 30.99 -64.61
CA LEU A 4 -11.35 31.23 -63.20
C LEU A 4 -11.22 29.88 -62.50
N LEU A 5 -10.04 29.58 -61.93
CA LEU A 5 -9.85 28.47 -61.00
C LEU A 5 -10.01 29.01 -59.58
N ALA A 6 -11.08 28.60 -58.90
CA ALA A 6 -11.29 28.85 -57.48
C ALA A 6 -10.58 27.77 -56.66
N THR A 7 -9.53 28.15 -55.92
CA THR A 7 -8.86 27.29 -54.95
C THR A 7 -9.49 27.51 -53.57
N SER A 8 -10.33 26.57 -53.13
CA SER A 8 -10.81 26.53 -51.73
C SER A 8 -9.70 26.04 -50.81
N ALA A 9 -9.20 26.92 -49.95
CA ALA A 9 -8.29 26.57 -48.85
C ALA A 9 -9.09 25.89 -47.72
N VAL A 10 -8.82 24.61 -47.49
CA VAL A 10 -9.34 23.86 -46.33
C VAL A 10 -8.45 24.18 -45.13
N ILE A 11 -8.96 24.95 -44.18
CA ILE A 11 -8.28 25.23 -42.92
C ILE A 11 -8.51 24.03 -41.98
N LEU A 12 -7.50 23.16 -41.83
CA LEU A 12 -7.48 22.15 -40.77
C LEU A 12 -7.21 22.86 -39.44
N THR A 13 -8.25 23.07 -38.63
CA THR A 13 -8.09 23.42 -37.22
C THR A 13 -7.72 22.16 -36.45
N SER A 14 -6.46 22.04 -36.03
CA SER A 14 -6.03 21.00 -35.10
C SER A 14 -6.65 21.27 -33.72
N VAL A 15 -7.55 20.39 -33.30
CA VAL A 15 -8.06 20.37 -31.92
C VAL A 15 -6.92 19.88 -31.04
N LEU A 16 -6.27 20.77 -30.28
CA LEU A 16 -5.40 20.35 -29.18
C LEU A 16 -6.29 19.70 -28.12
N SER A 17 -6.23 18.37 -27.98
CA SER A 17 -6.76 17.68 -26.81
C SER A 17 -5.97 18.14 -25.59
N GLN A 18 -6.55 19.03 -24.79
CA GLN A 18 -6.03 19.35 -23.47
C GLN A 18 -6.27 18.14 -22.59
N GLU A 19 -5.20 17.43 -22.23
CA GLU A 19 -5.29 16.25 -21.39
C GLU A 19 -5.78 16.68 -20.00
N THR A 20 -7.03 16.34 -19.68
CA THR A 20 -7.66 16.71 -18.43
C THR A 20 -7.02 15.92 -17.30
N ILE A 21 -6.37 16.62 -16.36
CA ILE A 21 -5.78 16.02 -15.16
C ILE A 21 -6.89 15.29 -14.40
N PRO A 22 -6.74 13.97 -14.11
CA PRO A 22 -7.76 13.23 -13.39
C PRO A 22 -7.99 13.82 -11.98
N PRO A 23 -9.22 13.79 -11.45
CA PRO A 23 -9.55 14.46 -10.19
C PRO A 23 -8.78 13.91 -8.97
N TYR A 24 -8.28 12.67 -9.05
CA TYR A 24 -7.47 12.03 -8.02
C TYR A 24 -5.99 12.42 -8.07
N VAL A 25 -5.56 13.19 -9.08
CA VAL A 25 -4.19 13.66 -9.26
C VAL A 25 -4.09 15.13 -8.88
N LYS A 26 -3.06 15.47 -8.11
CA LYS A 26 -2.64 16.85 -7.87
C LYS A 26 -1.28 17.05 -8.54
N HIS A 27 -1.20 18.06 -9.39
CA HIS A 27 -0.01 18.40 -10.15
C HIS A 27 0.99 19.21 -9.33
N CYS A 28 2.28 18.93 -9.49
CA CYS A 28 3.40 19.63 -8.88
C CYS A 28 4.44 20.02 -9.93
N LYS A 29 5.02 21.22 -9.79
CA LYS A 29 6.06 21.73 -10.71
C LYS A 29 7.44 21.50 -10.13
N GLY A 30 8.37 20.98 -10.92
CA GLY A 30 9.75 20.73 -10.48
C GLY A 30 10.51 22.00 -10.08
N SER A 31 10.16 23.16 -10.65
CA SER A 31 10.70 24.48 -10.26
C SER A 31 10.15 25.05 -8.96
N ASP A 32 9.13 24.43 -8.34
CA ASP A 32 8.57 24.92 -7.09
C ASP A 32 9.61 24.78 -5.97
N PRO A 33 10.01 25.87 -5.27
CA PRO A 33 10.91 25.77 -4.13
C PRO A 33 10.34 24.92 -2.98
N HIS A 34 9.03 24.68 -2.95
CA HIS A 34 8.32 23.82 -2.01
C HIS A 34 7.83 22.51 -2.67
N LEU A 35 8.53 22.02 -3.70
CA LEU A 35 8.18 20.80 -4.44
C LEU A 35 7.85 19.61 -3.51
N ILE A 36 8.65 19.39 -2.47
CA ILE A 36 8.43 18.28 -1.53
C ILE A 36 7.08 18.39 -0.81
N ASP A 37 6.70 19.60 -0.38
CA ASP A 37 5.42 19.85 0.28
C ASP A 37 4.25 19.68 -0.70
N CYS A 38 4.43 20.10 -1.96
CA CYS A 38 3.46 19.85 -3.01
C CYS A 38 3.22 18.35 -3.21
N LEU A 39 4.29 17.55 -3.34
CA LEU A 39 4.19 16.09 -3.54
C LEU A 39 3.58 15.39 -2.33
N ILE A 40 3.94 15.80 -1.11
CA ILE A 40 3.28 15.32 0.11
C ILE A 40 1.79 15.66 0.06
N SER A 41 1.43 16.89 -0.30
CA SER A 41 0.03 17.29 -0.44
C SER A 41 -0.71 16.49 -1.52
N ALA A 42 -0.05 16.14 -2.62
CA ALA A 42 -0.61 15.28 -3.66
C ALA A 42 -0.88 13.86 -3.16
N LEU A 43 0.04 13.28 -2.37
CA LEU A 43 -0.17 12.00 -1.70
C LEU A 43 -1.33 12.05 -0.68
N HIS A 44 -1.61 13.22 -0.10
CA HIS A 44 -2.74 13.38 0.81
C HIS A 44 -4.06 13.57 0.04
N HIS A 45 -4.01 14.25 -1.10
CA HIS A 45 -5.15 14.48 -2.00
C HIS A 45 -5.74 13.18 -2.56
N ILE A 46 -4.91 12.19 -2.85
CA ILE A 46 -5.39 10.91 -3.42
C ILE A 46 -6.13 10.02 -2.39
N ARG A 47 -5.99 10.26 -1.08
CA ARG A 47 -6.58 9.42 -0.01
C ARG A 47 -8.07 9.09 -0.17
N PRO A 48 -8.99 10.06 -0.34
CA PRO A 48 -10.41 9.76 -0.49
C PRO A 48 -10.71 8.90 -1.73
N PHE A 49 -9.87 8.99 -2.76
CA PHE A 49 -10.00 8.16 -3.97
C PHE A 49 -9.47 6.75 -3.71
N LEU A 50 -8.31 6.59 -3.06
CA LEU A 50 -7.80 5.27 -2.65
C LEU A 50 -8.78 4.55 -1.73
N ALA A 51 -9.42 5.25 -0.79
CA ALA A 51 -10.42 4.66 0.10
C ALA A 51 -11.56 3.99 -0.70
N LYS A 52 -12.03 4.63 -1.77
CA LYS A 52 -13.12 4.14 -2.64
C LYS A 52 -12.67 3.25 -3.80
N GLY A 53 -11.37 3.19 -4.07
CA GLY A 53 -10.83 2.64 -5.32
C GLY A 53 -10.97 3.61 -6.49
N ILE A 54 -10.25 3.33 -7.57
CA ILE A 54 -10.22 4.13 -8.80
C ILE A 54 -10.44 3.18 -9.98
N PRO A 55 -11.70 2.94 -10.39
CA PRO A 55 -12.05 1.95 -11.41
C PRO A 55 -11.32 2.15 -12.75
N GLU A 56 -11.09 3.41 -13.14
CA GLU A 56 -10.47 3.80 -14.41
C GLU A 56 -9.05 3.23 -14.56
N ILE A 57 -8.36 3.06 -13.44
CA ILE A 57 -7.01 2.47 -13.38
C ILE A 57 -7.02 1.13 -12.64
N GLN A 58 -8.18 0.50 -12.44
CA GLN A 58 -8.34 -0.77 -11.72
C GLN A 58 -7.69 -0.76 -10.32
N MET A 59 -7.67 0.41 -9.65
CA MET A 59 -7.19 0.50 -8.29
C MET A 59 -8.25 -0.07 -7.34
N PRO A 60 -7.93 -1.09 -6.53
CA PRO A 60 -8.88 -1.66 -5.58
C PRO A 60 -9.19 -0.67 -4.46
N THR A 61 -10.27 -0.94 -3.71
CA THR A 61 -10.60 -0.21 -2.48
C THR A 61 -9.50 -0.41 -1.45
N VAL A 62 -9.09 0.67 -0.77
CA VAL A 62 -8.16 0.64 0.36
C VAL A 62 -8.92 0.75 1.70
N GLU A 63 -10.26 0.81 1.68
CA GLU A 63 -11.14 0.78 2.85
C GLU A 63 -12.46 0.00 2.61
N PRO A 64 -12.57 -1.26 3.05
CA PRO A 64 -11.45 -2.09 3.48
C PRO A 64 -10.50 -2.40 2.31
N PHE A 65 -9.22 -2.51 2.61
CA PHE A 65 -8.26 -3.16 1.73
C PHE A 65 -8.38 -4.67 1.90
N ARG A 66 -8.87 -5.35 0.86
CA ARG A 66 -8.97 -6.80 0.83
C ARG A 66 -7.66 -7.39 0.31
N MET A 67 -6.87 -7.96 1.22
CA MET A 67 -5.55 -8.49 0.90
C MET A 67 -5.63 -10.00 0.58
N ASP A 68 -4.79 -10.44 -0.36
CA ASP A 68 -4.57 -11.85 -0.69
C ASP A 68 -4.16 -12.68 0.55
N ASP A 69 -4.36 -13.99 0.49
CA ASP A 69 -3.98 -14.93 1.55
C ASP A 69 -2.52 -14.71 2.03
N LEU A 70 -2.34 -14.56 3.34
CA LEU A 70 -1.04 -14.36 3.98
C LEU A 70 -0.64 -15.60 4.77
N SER A 71 0.33 -16.35 4.27
CA SER A 71 0.97 -17.43 5.00
C SER A 71 2.32 -17.00 5.55
N LEU A 72 2.55 -17.26 6.84
CA LEU A 72 3.79 -16.98 7.55
C LEU A 72 4.28 -18.25 8.26
N ALA A 73 5.59 -18.49 8.22
CA ALA A 73 6.27 -19.56 8.96
C ALA A 73 7.21 -18.94 10.00
N LEU A 74 6.73 -18.77 11.23
CA LEU A 74 7.38 -17.93 12.25
C LEU A 74 8.56 -18.62 12.96
N THR A 75 8.48 -19.94 13.13
CA THR A 75 9.57 -20.73 13.72
C THR A 75 9.84 -21.98 12.88
N SER A 76 11.08 -22.49 12.99
CA SER A 76 11.56 -23.65 12.24
C SER A 76 11.42 -24.96 13.03
N GLY A 77 11.61 -26.10 12.35
CA GLY A 77 11.59 -27.43 12.97
C GLY A 77 10.23 -28.14 12.88
N PRO A 78 10.12 -29.36 13.43
CA PRO A 78 8.92 -30.20 13.29
C PRO A 78 7.67 -29.57 13.92
N ASN A 79 7.84 -28.76 14.96
CA ASN A 79 6.77 -28.04 15.66
C ASN A 79 6.75 -26.53 15.34
N GLY A 80 7.44 -26.12 14.26
CA GLY A 80 7.52 -24.73 13.85
C GLY A 80 6.13 -24.13 13.62
N TYR A 81 5.92 -22.91 14.14
CA TYR A 81 4.64 -22.23 14.07
C TYR A 81 4.38 -21.70 12.67
N LYS A 82 3.27 -22.13 12.08
CA LYS A 82 2.78 -21.63 10.80
C LYS A 82 1.41 -21.02 11.00
N ILE A 83 1.15 -19.92 10.33
CA ILE A 83 -0.15 -19.26 10.32
C ILE A 83 -0.51 -18.91 8.88
N THR A 84 -1.77 -19.10 8.52
CA THR A 84 -2.37 -18.61 7.29
C THR A 84 -3.57 -17.76 7.63
N LEU A 85 -3.56 -16.52 7.14
CA LEU A 85 -4.67 -15.59 7.22
C LEU A 85 -5.33 -15.50 5.85
N LYS A 86 -6.66 -15.65 5.82
CA LYS A 86 -7.49 -15.62 4.61
C LYS A 86 -8.61 -14.61 4.77
N GLU A 87 -9.20 -14.19 3.66
CA GLU A 87 -10.33 -13.24 3.65
C GLU A 87 -10.00 -12.01 4.52
N MET A 88 -8.80 -11.45 4.32
CA MET A 88 -8.31 -10.38 5.18
C MET A 88 -8.92 -9.05 4.76
N ASP A 89 -9.68 -8.44 5.65
CA ASP A 89 -10.17 -7.08 5.52
C ASP A 89 -9.37 -6.16 6.45
N ILE A 90 -8.67 -5.19 5.86
CA ILE A 90 -7.85 -4.21 6.57
C ILE A 90 -8.53 -2.84 6.47
N TYR A 91 -8.72 -2.18 7.60
CA TYR A 91 -9.33 -0.86 7.70
C TYR A 91 -8.35 0.14 8.31
N GLY A 92 -8.45 1.40 7.90
CA GLY A 92 -7.62 2.52 8.36
C GLY A 92 -6.37 2.78 7.52
N SER A 93 -6.08 1.95 6.51
CA SER A 93 -4.92 2.10 5.61
C SER A 93 -4.95 3.38 4.78
N SER A 94 -6.13 3.91 4.44
CA SER A 94 -6.26 5.16 3.69
C SER A 94 -5.98 6.41 4.54
N ASN A 95 -6.11 6.31 5.86
CA ASN A 95 -5.87 7.40 6.80
C ASN A 95 -4.38 7.48 7.19
N PHE A 96 -3.51 7.53 6.19
CA PHE A 96 -2.08 7.70 6.41
C PHE A 96 -1.71 9.17 6.57
N THR A 97 -0.47 9.47 6.92
CA THR A 97 0.13 10.82 6.89
C THR A 97 1.58 10.68 6.49
N VAL A 98 1.96 11.27 5.36
CA VAL A 98 3.36 11.34 4.94
C VAL A 98 4.01 12.48 5.69
N THR A 99 4.96 12.17 6.57
CA THR A 99 5.66 13.15 7.42
C THR A 99 7.02 13.56 6.87
N LYS A 100 7.56 12.76 5.94
CA LYS A 100 8.81 13.06 5.24
C LYS A 100 8.79 12.39 3.87
N LEU A 101 9.30 13.10 2.87
CA LEU A 101 9.56 12.57 1.55
C LEU A 101 10.95 13.02 1.09
N LYS A 102 11.72 12.10 0.53
CA LYS A 102 12.96 12.35 -0.20
C LYS A 102 12.83 11.70 -1.57
N LEU A 103 13.09 12.47 -2.62
CA LEU A 103 13.08 11.96 -3.99
C LEU A 103 14.36 11.17 -4.26
N ALA A 104 14.30 10.26 -5.23
CA ALA A 104 15.47 9.55 -5.71
C ALA A 104 16.43 10.55 -6.39
N GLN A 105 17.73 10.50 -6.05
CA GLN A 105 18.75 11.40 -6.61
C GLN A 105 20.10 10.70 -6.65
N ASN A 106 20.86 10.85 -7.75
CA ASN A 106 22.22 10.31 -7.90
C ASN A 106 22.33 8.80 -7.57
N GLY A 107 21.34 8.02 -7.97
CA GLY A 107 21.26 6.57 -7.69
C GLY A 107 20.80 6.21 -6.27
N ALA A 108 20.58 7.17 -5.38
CA ALA A 108 19.97 6.92 -4.08
C ALA A 108 18.46 6.63 -4.23
N PRO A 109 17.92 5.68 -3.44
CA PRO A 109 16.49 5.37 -3.47
C PRO A 109 15.66 6.53 -2.92
N PHE A 110 14.41 6.63 -3.35
CA PHE A 110 13.45 7.51 -2.67
C PHE A 110 13.18 7.00 -1.25
N GLU A 111 12.77 7.88 -0.35
CA GLU A 111 12.39 7.53 1.02
C GLU A 111 11.14 8.31 1.44
N ALA A 112 10.15 7.60 1.99
CA ALA A 112 8.97 8.21 2.59
C ALA A 112 8.78 7.72 4.03
N LYS A 113 8.45 8.62 4.95
CA LYS A 113 7.98 8.29 6.30
C LYS A 113 6.49 8.49 6.37
N ILE A 114 5.79 7.44 6.78
CA ILE A 114 4.32 7.37 6.78
C ILE A 114 3.86 7.02 8.18
N ARG A 115 2.87 7.76 8.70
CA ARG A 115 2.17 7.46 9.94
C ARG A 115 0.76 6.97 9.62
N ILE A 116 0.32 5.87 10.22
CA ILE A 116 -1.08 5.44 10.21
C ILE A 116 -1.54 5.38 11.67
N PRO A 117 -2.51 6.21 12.10
CA PRO A 117 -2.83 6.36 13.51
C PRO A 117 -3.52 5.12 14.09
N LYS A 118 -4.36 4.45 13.30
CA LYS A 118 -5.18 3.30 13.72
C LYS A 118 -5.41 2.40 12.53
N MET A 119 -5.29 1.09 12.73
CA MET A 119 -5.63 0.08 11.74
C MET A 119 -6.35 -1.08 12.43
N SER A 120 -7.36 -1.64 11.79
CA SER A 120 -8.00 -2.88 12.23
C SER A 120 -7.97 -3.93 11.14
N ILE A 121 -7.69 -5.16 11.52
CA ILE A 121 -7.58 -6.30 10.60
C ILE A 121 -8.55 -7.36 11.08
N ASN A 122 -9.38 -7.85 10.16
CA ASN A 122 -10.24 -9.01 10.38
C ASN A 122 -9.85 -10.09 9.37
N ALA A 123 -9.68 -11.32 9.83
CA ALA A 123 -9.31 -12.43 8.96
C ALA A 123 -9.88 -13.76 9.47
N ARG A 124 -10.04 -14.70 8.56
CA ARG A 124 -10.05 -16.12 8.92
C ARG A 124 -8.61 -16.57 9.13
N TYR A 125 -8.37 -17.34 10.18
CA TYR A 125 -7.03 -17.84 10.45
C TYR A 125 -7.01 -19.35 10.60
N THR A 126 -5.91 -19.95 10.16
CA THR A 126 -5.52 -21.31 10.49
C THR A 126 -4.07 -21.30 10.95
N SER A 127 -3.74 -22.09 11.95
CA SER A 127 -2.39 -22.19 12.49
C SER A 127 -2.04 -23.61 12.90
N SER A 128 -0.75 -23.89 12.93
CA SER A 128 -0.20 -25.14 13.45
C SER A 128 1.12 -24.89 14.17
N GLY A 129 1.47 -25.78 15.11
CA GLY A 129 2.74 -25.75 15.84
C GLY A 129 2.68 -24.96 17.15
N VAL A 130 3.83 -24.49 17.59
CA VAL A 130 4.01 -23.84 18.90
C VAL A 130 4.41 -22.37 18.71
N LEU A 131 3.50 -21.45 19.07
CA LEU A 131 3.77 -20.03 19.06
C LEU A 131 4.57 -19.65 20.32
N ILE A 132 5.88 -19.45 20.15
CA ILE A 132 6.83 -19.13 21.22
C ILE A 132 6.91 -20.27 22.26
N ILE A 133 5.93 -20.37 23.16
CA ILE A 133 5.79 -21.44 24.16
C ILE A 133 4.41 -22.09 24.15
N LEU A 134 3.43 -21.52 23.45
CA LEU A 134 2.04 -21.96 23.50
C LEU A 134 1.72 -22.87 22.30
N PRO A 135 1.29 -24.13 22.52
CA PRO A 135 0.70 -24.94 21.46
C PRO A 135 -0.53 -24.22 20.90
N ALA A 136 -0.43 -23.79 19.64
CA ALA A 136 -1.37 -22.83 19.06
C ALA A 136 -1.90 -23.34 17.72
N SER A 137 -2.16 -24.65 17.62
CA SER A 137 -2.79 -25.25 16.43
C SER A 137 -4.29 -25.07 16.47
N GLY A 138 -4.86 -24.41 15.47
CA GLY A 138 -6.31 -24.18 15.44
C GLY A 138 -6.77 -23.46 14.19
N ASN A 139 -8.07 -23.27 14.10
CA ASN A 139 -8.70 -22.45 13.08
C ASN A 139 -9.78 -21.58 13.73
N GLY A 140 -10.12 -20.47 13.09
CA GLY A 140 -11.13 -19.56 13.62
C GLY A 140 -11.05 -18.20 12.95
N THR A 141 -11.38 -17.17 13.73
CA THR A 141 -11.23 -15.77 13.29
C THR A 141 -10.19 -15.04 14.11
N PHE A 142 -9.37 -14.26 13.42
CA PHE A 142 -8.35 -13.40 13.97
C PHE A 142 -8.77 -11.94 13.79
N ASN A 143 -8.58 -11.14 14.83
CA ASN A 143 -8.75 -9.70 14.78
C ASN A 143 -7.51 -9.04 15.37
N ALA A 144 -7.06 -7.96 14.75
CA ALA A 144 -6.01 -7.12 15.31
C ALA A 144 -6.41 -5.65 15.26
N HIS A 145 -6.07 -4.92 16.32
CA HIS A 145 -6.08 -3.47 16.37
C HIS A 145 -4.66 -2.99 16.58
N LEU A 146 -4.20 -2.18 15.64
CA LEU A 146 -2.86 -1.62 15.61
C LEU A 146 -2.99 -0.10 15.77
N GLY A 147 -2.20 0.49 16.65
CA GLY A 147 -2.19 1.92 16.92
C GLY A 147 -0.79 2.50 16.74
N ASP A 148 -0.76 3.73 16.24
CA ASP A 148 0.46 4.50 16.01
C ASP A 148 1.52 3.70 15.23
N ILE A 149 1.16 3.39 13.98
CA ILE A 149 2.02 2.70 13.03
C ILE A 149 2.90 3.74 12.35
N LEU A 150 4.21 3.52 12.38
CA LEU A 150 5.21 4.27 11.65
C LEU A 150 5.85 3.35 10.61
N ALA A 151 5.76 3.72 9.35
CA ALA A 151 6.40 3.03 8.24
C ALA A 151 7.49 3.92 7.62
N THR A 152 8.64 3.35 7.35
CA THR A 152 9.64 3.94 6.45
C THR A 152 9.67 3.10 5.18
N VAL A 153 9.33 3.72 4.06
CA VAL A 153 9.33 3.08 2.74
C VAL A 153 10.52 3.61 1.97
N LYS A 154 11.32 2.71 1.39
CA LYS A 154 12.43 3.06 0.50
C LYS A 154 12.28 2.32 -0.81
N GLY A 155 12.63 2.93 -1.93
CA GLY A 155 12.51 2.24 -3.20
C GLY A 155 13.35 2.79 -4.32
N GLN A 156 13.57 1.94 -5.31
CA GLN A 156 14.18 2.29 -6.59
C GLN A 156 13.07 2.39 -7.63
N MET A 157 13.15 3.44 -8.43
CA MET A 157 12.19 3.74 -9.47
C MET A 157 12.92 4.07 -10.76
N ARG A 158 12.26 3.76 -11.88
CA ARG A 158 12.73 4.10 -13.22
C ARG A 158 11.60 4.70 -14.03
N GLU A 159 11.99 5.43 -15.07
CA GLU A 159 11.08 5.91 -16.08
C GLU A 159 10.83 4.82 -17.13
N ILE A 160 9.60 4.70 -17.60
CA ILE A 160 9.19 3.83 -18.70
C ILE A 160 8.50 4.70 -19.75
N ASN A 161 8.95 4.61 -21.00
CA ASN A 161 8.28 5.25 -22.13
C ASN A 161 7.22 4.31 -22.70
N LYS A 162 5.99 4.80 -22.84
CA LYS A 162 4.86 4.10 -23.43
C LYS A 162 3.98 5.10 -24.17
N ASP A 163 3.69 4.84 -25.45
CA ASP A 163 2.82 5.68 -26.28
C ASP A 163 3.25 7.17 -26.26
N ASP A 164 4.55 7.42 -26.45
CA ASP A 164 5.19 8.75 -26.39
C ASP A 164 5.05 9.50 -25.05
N LYS A 165 4.59 8.81 -24.00
CA LYS A 165 4.47 9.33 -22.63
C LYS A 165 5.42 8.64 -21.68
N LYS A 166 5.89 9.41 -20.70
CA LYS A 166 6.74 8.92 -19.62
C LYS A 166 5.88 8.49 -18.44
N TYR A 167 6.19 7.32 -17.88
CA TYR A 167 5.56 6.79 -16.68
C TYR A 167 6.63 6.41 -15.66
N LEU A 168 6.28 6.40 -14.38
CA LEU A 168 7.18 5.91 -13.34
C LEU A 168 6.87 4.45 -13.02
N HIS A 169 7.90 3.69 -12.68
CA HIS A 169 7.75 2.33 -12.21
C HIS A 169 8.68 2.07 -11.03
N VAL A 170 8.13 1.52 -9.96
CA VAL A 170 8.88 1.08 -8.78
C VAL A 170 9.38 -0.34 -9.02
N ASP A 171 10.69 -0.51 -9.15
CA ASP A 171 11.33 -1.82 -9.35
C ASP A 171 11.46 -2.58 -8.04
N LYS A 172 12.02 -1.89 -7.04
CA LYS A 172 12.29 -2.41 -5.70
C LYS A 172 11.68 -1.50 -4.66
N LEU A 173 11.12 -2.11 -3.63
CA LEU A 173 10.53 -1.42 -2.50
C LEU A 173 10.88 -2.20 -1.25
N ASP A 174 11.33 -1.49 -0.23
CA ASP A 174 11.58 -2.00 1.11
C ASP A 174 10.70 -1.22 2.09
N VAL A 175 10.20 -1.94 3.09
CA VAL A 175 9.31 -1.40 4.11
C VAL A 175 9.87 -1.75 5.47
N ASP A 176 10.10 -0.73 6.28
CA ASP A 176 10.39 -0.86 7.70
C ASP A 176 9.19 -0.35 8.51
N LEU A 177 8.85 -1.03 9.60
CA LEU A 177 7.60 -0.83 10.35
C LEU A 177 7.87 -0.85 11.84
N THR A 178 7.29 0.12 12.54
CA THR A 178 7.19 0.17 14.00
C THR A 178 5.72 0.37 14.36
N ILE A 179 5.22 -0.43 15.30
CA ILE A 179 3.83 -0.36 15.74
C ILE A 179 3.83 -0.25 17.26
N LYS A 180 3.32 0.87 17.77
CA LYS A 180 3.36 1.16 19.21
C LYS A 180 2.34 0.35 19.99
N ASP A 181 1.10 0.32 19.51
CA ASP A 181 0.00 -0.33 20.20
C ASP A 181 -0.47 -1.54 19.40
N VAL A 182 -0.48 -2.71 20.03
CA VAL A 182 -0.87 -3.97 19.38
C VAL A 182 -1.85 -4.69 20.27
N ARG A 183 -3.04 -4.97 19.73
CA ARG A 183 -4.04 -5.82 20.38
C ARG A 183 -4.50 -6.88 19.40
N MET A 184 -4.20 -8.13 19.70
CA MET A 184 -4.57 -9.28 18.88
C MET A 184 -5.57 -10.15 19.64
N ALA A 185 -6.53 -10.73 18.93
CA ALA A 185 -7.51 -11.63 19.51
C ALA A 185 -7.93 -12.70 18.51
N VAL A 186 -8.18 -13.89 19.02
CA VAL A 186 -8.71 -15.02 18.27
C VAL A 186 -10.04 -15.47 18.86
N LYS A 187 -10.93 -15.97 18.00
CA LYS A 187 -12.25 -16.49 18.38
C LYS A 187 -12.56 -17.77 17.62
N ARG A 188 -13.40 -18.61 18.22
CA ARG A 188 -13.87 -19.89 17.67
C ARG A 188 -12.76 -20.89 17.38
N ILE A 189 -11.85 -21.04 18.34
CA ILE A 189 -10.63 -21.85 18.23
C ILE A 189 -10.74 -23.10 19.11
N PHE A 190 -9.92 -24.13 18.85
CA PHE A 190 -9.89 -25.37 19.64
C PHE A 190 -11.30 -25.98 19.87
N ASN A 191 -12.11 -26.08 18.82
CA ASN A 191 -13.51 -26.54 18.90
C ASN A 191 -14.35 -25.77 19.94
N ASN A 192 -14.12 -24.46 20.07
CA ASN A 192 -14.75 -23.55 21.03
C ASN A 192 -14.45 -23.87 22.51
N ASN A 193 -13.31 -24.51 22.82
CA ASN A 193 -12.87 -24.66 24.20
C ASN A 193 -12.57 -23.28 24.81
N ARG A 194 -13.43 -22.84 25.75
CA ARG A 194 -13.34 -21.52 26.39
C ARG A 194 -12.02 -21.31 27.14
N ILE A 195 -11.54 -22.32 27.86
CA ILE A 195 -10.33 -22.22 28.69
C ILE A 195 -9.11 -21.96 27.79
N LEU A 196 -8.93 -22.77 26.74
CA LEU A 196 -7.83 -22.61 25.80
C LEU A 196 -7.93 -21.30 25.01
N THR A 197 -9.16 -20.89 24.66
CA THR A 197 -9.40 -19.61 23.99
C THR A 197 -9.00 -18.42 24.86
N GLU A 198 -9.41 -18.40 26.13
CA GLU A 198 -9.04 -17.33 27.07
C GLU A 198 -7.54 -17.34 27.37
N ALA A 199 -6.92 -18.51 27.57
CA ALA A 199 -5.49 -18.62 27.78
C ALA A 199 -4.69 -18.07 26.57
N THR A 200 -5.14 -18.38 25.36
CA THR A 200 -4.50 -17.87 24.13
C THR A 200 -4.68 -16.36 24.00
N ASN A 201 -5.87 -15.83 24.26
CA ASN A 201 -6.12 -14.39 24.21
C ASN A 201 -5.40 -13.63 25.33
N LEU A 202 -5.22 -14.22 26.51
CA LEU A 202 -4.38 -13.67 27.57
C LEU A 202 -2.93 -13.57 27.10
N PHE A 203 -2.38 -14.66 26.54
CA PHE A 203 -1.03 -14.66 25.99
C PHE A 203 -0.85 -13.60 24.90
N LEU A 204 -1.76 -13.50 23.92
CA LEU A 204 -1.70 -12.50 22.86
C LEU A 204 -1.79 -11.06 23.37
N ARG A 205 -2.57 -10.82 24.43
CA ARG A 205 -2.70 -9.51 25.05
C ARG A 205 -1.43 -9.11 25.80
N GLU A 206 -0.81 -10.04 26.52
CA GLU A 206 0.41 -9.78 27.29
C GLU A 206 1.67 -9.75 26.43
N ASN A 207 1.69 -10.51 25.34
CA ASN A 207 2.88 -10.74 24.51
C ASN A 207 2.71 -10.28 23.06
N GLY A 208 1.72 -9.44 22.76
CA GLY A 208 1.38 -9.03 21.39
C GLY A 208 2.55 -8.36 20.64
N GLN A 209 3.39 -7.60 21.34
CA GLN A 209 4.60 -7.00 20.77
C GLN A 209 5.66 -8.06 20.38
N GLU A 210 5.82 -9.09 21.20
CA GLU A 210 6.76 -10.19 20.91
C GLU A 210 6.27 -11.03 19.73
N VAL A 211 4.96 -11.31 19.67
CA VAL A 211 4.34 -11.97 18.51
C VAL A 211 4.57 -11.16 17.23
N LEU A 212 4.35 -9.84 17.28
CA LEU A 212 4.60 -8.94 16.16
C LEU A 212 6.08 -8.97 15.74
N ARG A 213 7.01 -8.96 16.70
CA ARG A 213 8.46 -9.01 16.45
C ARG A 213 8.85 -10.25 15.65
N VAL A 214 8.28 -11.41 16.00
CA VAL A 214 8.52 -12.68 15.28
C VAL A 214 7.92 -12.65 13.87
N MET A 215 6.76 -12.02 13.68
CA MET A 215 6.11 -11.88 12.37
C MET A 215 6.81 -10.89 11.44
N MET A 216 7.49 -9.89 12.01
CA MET A 216 7.97 -8.71 11.31
C MET A 216 8.84 -8.99 10.07
N PRO A 217 9.81 -9.92 10.07
CA PRO A 217 10.67 -10.15 8.90
C PRO A 217 9.89 -10.54 7.65
N GLN A 218 8.94 -11.46 7.76
CA GLN A 218 8.12 -11.89 6.63
C GLN A 218 7.03 -10.87 6.30
N LEU A 219 6.48 -10.21 7.33
CA LEU A 219 5.48 -9.17 7.14
C LEU A 219 6.03 -8.02 6.29
N LYS A 220 7.25 -7.55 6.56
CA LYS A 220 7.92 -6.50 5.76
C LYS A 220 8.04 -6.88 4.28
N GLN A 221 8.48 -8.11 3.99
CA GLN A 221 8.61 -8.61 2.61
C GLN A 221 7.26 -8.65 1.89
N LYS A 222 6.21 -9.13 2.56
CA LYS A 222 4.87 -9.23 1.97
C LYS A 222 4.25 -7.86 1.76
N LEU A 223 4.38 -6.94 2.73
CA LEU A 223 3.87 -5.57 2.61
C LEU A 223 4.61 -4.78 1.55
N ALA A 224 5.92 -4.99 1.37
CA ALA A 224 6.67 -4.38 0.28
C ALA A 224 6.10 -4.74 -1.09
N ALA A 225 5.74 -6.01 -1.31
CA ALA A 225 5.11 -6.44 -2.55
C ALA A 225 3.72 -5.80 -2.76
N VAL A 226 2.92 -5.68 -1.70
CA VAL A 226 1.60 -5.04 -1.75
C VAL A 226 1.73 -3.54 -2.07
N PHE A 227 2.58 -2.82 -1.33
CA PHE A 227 2.78 -1.38 -1.55
C PHE A 227 3.33 -1.10 -2.94
N LYS A 228 4.27 -1.93 -3.43
CA LYS A 228 4.78 -1.82 -4.80
C LYS A 228 3.67 -2.01 -5.83
N ARG A 229 2.80 -3.00 -5.65
CA ARG A 229 1.67 -3.27 -6.54
C ARG A 229 0.71 -2.07 -6.60
N VAL A 230 0.31 -1.56 -5.45
CA VAL A 230 -0.58 -0.38 -5.36
C VAL A 230 0.08 0.85 -5.97
N ALA A 231 1.34 1.13 -5.66
CA ALA A 231 2.07 2.27 -6.23
C ALA A 231 2.18 2.16 -7.76
N ASN A 232 2.55 0.99 -8.29
CA ASN A 232 2.68 0.78 -9.73
C ASN A 232 1.34 0.81 -10.45
N GLN A 233 0.23 0.44 -9.80
CA GLN A 233 -1.11 0.58 -10.38
C GLN A 233 -1.43 2.05 -10.67
N LEU A 234 -1.00 2.98 -9.82
CA LEU A 234 -1.13 4.41 -10.07
C LEU A 234 -0.11 4.88 -11.11
N LEU A 235 1.17 4.64 -10.86
CA LEU A 235 2.27 5.24 -11.64
C LEU A 235 2.37 4.72 -13.07
N SER A 236 1.83 3.53 -13.36
CA SER A 236 1.81 2.97 -14.72
C SER A 236 0.58 3.42 -15.54
N ASN A 237 -0.40 4.08 -14.91
CA ASN A 237 -1.61 4.56 -15.57
C ASN A 237 -1.73 6.09 -15.58
N VAL A 238 -0.87 6.79 -14.83
CA VAL A 238 -0.80 8.25 -14.84
C VAL A 238 0.59 8.66 -15.34
N ALA A 239 0.64 9.34 -16.47
CA ALA A 239 1.90 9.83 -17.02
C ALA A 239 2.58 10.82 -16.07
N THR A 240 3.91 10.79 -16.02
CA THR A 240 4.72 11.59 -15.10
C THR A 240 4.37 13.06 -15.18
N GLU A 241 4.28 13.61 -16.39
CA GLU A 241 3.94 15.02 -16.66
C GLU A 241 2.59 15.48 -16.09
N VAL A 242 1.64 14.55 -15.89
CA VAL A 242 0.32 14.87 -15.33
C VAL A 242 0.41 15.25 -13.85
N PHE A 243 1.29 14.59 -13.09
CA PHE A 243 1.48 14.88 -11.66
C PHE A 243 2.78 15.63 -11.33
N TYR A 244 3.77 15.60 -12.23
CA TYR A 244 5.09 16.18 -12.03
C TYR A 244 5.71 16.62 -13.36
N THR A 245 6.01 17.91 -13.50
CA THR A 245 6.81 18.42 -14.64
C THR A 245 8.24 18.69 -14.19
N GLU A 246 9.19 17.96 -14.78
CA GLU A 246 10.62 18.24 -14.67
C GLU A 246 10.92 19.45 -15.55
N ASN A 247 11.37 20.54 -14.93
CA ASN A 247 11.56 21.84 -15.58
C ASN A 247 12.69 21.85 -16.60
#